data_AF-A0AAU9PV83-F1
#
_entry.id   AF-A0AAU9PV83-F1
#
_cell.length_a   1.000
_cell.length_b   1.000
_cell.length_c   1.000
_cell.angle_alpha   90.00
_cell.angle_beta   90.00
_cell.angle_gamma   90.00
#
_symmetry.space_group_name_H-M   'P 1'
#
loop_
_entity.id
_entity.type
_entity.pdbx_description
1 polymer ?
#
loop_
_entity_poly.entity_id
_entity_poly.type
_entity_poly.pdbx_seq_one_letter_code
_entity_poly.pdbx_strand_id
1 'polypeptide(L)'
;MGLITFTYAQLQRGNTTIVMARFEVETTLDAIQRYKVTHLYTAPPVVVALVKQSAVVRRYNSSSLQEIGTSATPLSKDTMDECSKNFPQEKMLQFNEEARSPFVKKFKTIVHPGEVNRIRELPQNNKIVATHTDSPDVLIWDVEAQPNRHAILGATESRPNPWSHRVASYPFG
;
A
#
# COMPACT_ATOMS: atom_id res chain seq x y z
N MET A 1 0.35 -7.70 1.63
CA MET A 1 -0.56 -7.68 2.81
C MET A 1 -2.03 -7.38 2.47
N GLY A 2 -2.37 -6.72 1.34
CA GLY A 2 -3.75 -6.31 1.03
C GLY A 2 -4.75 -7.46 0.87
N LEU A 3 -4.59 -8.32 -0.16
CA LEU A 3 -5.62 -9.30 -0.55
C LEU A 3 -6.03 -10.25 0.59
N ILE A 4 -5.07 -10.82 1.32
CA ILE A 4 -5.34 -11.74 2.43
C ILE A 4 -6.13 -11.05 3.56
N THR A 5 -5.84 -9.78 3.82
CA THR A 5 -6.55 -8.98 4.83
C THR A 5 -7.99 -8.75 4.42
N PHE A 6 -8.24 -8.41 3.15
CA PHE A 6 -9.60 -8.24 2.63
C PHE A 6 -10.38 -9.54 2.65
N THR A 7 -9.81 -10.64 2.15
CA THR A 7 -10.48 -11.96 2.19
C THR A 7 -10.88 -12.35 3.61
N TYR A 8 -9.96 -12.24 4.57
CA TYR A 8 -10.26 -12.57 5.96
C TYR A 8 -11.34 -11.66 6.56
N ALA A 9 -11.26 -10.35 6.30
CA ALA A 9 -12.26 -9.39 6.77
C ALA A 9 -13.67 -9.65 6.19
N GLN A 10 -13.76 -10.04 4.91
CA GLN A 10 -15.05 -10.40 4.30
C GLN A 10 -15.60 -11.69 4.89
N LEU A 11 -14.76 -12.71 5.10
CA LEU A 11 -15.18 -13.97 5.74
C LEU A 11 -15.68 -13.75 7.16
N GLN A 12 -14.99 -12.93 7.98
CA GLN A 12 -15.44 -12.59 9.33
C GLN A 12 -16.80 -11.88 9.36
N ARG A 13 -17.13 -11.12 8.31
CA ARG A 13 -18.43 -10.45 8.15
C ARG A 13 -19.52 -11.38 7.63
N GLY A 14 -19.21 -12.64 7.34
CA GLY A 14 -20.15 -13.61 6.76
C GLY A 14 -20.41 -13.40 5.27
N ASN A 15 -19.57 -12.62 4.57
CA ASN A 15 -19.74 -12.36 3.15
C ASN A 15 -19.26 -13.55 2.32
N THR A 16 -19.97 -13.82 1.22
CA THR A 16 -19.51 -14.80 0.22
C THR A 16 -18.29 -14.25 -0.51
N THR A 17 -17.19 -15.00 -0.48
CA THR A 17 -15.95 -14.62 -1.16
C THR A 17 -15.66 -15.57 -2.31
N ILE A 18 -15.46 -15.01 -3.50
CA ILE A 18 -15.07 -15.77 -4.69
C ILE A 18 -13.56 -15.64 -4.84
N VAL A 19 -12.86 -16.77 -4.78
CA VAL A 19 -11.40 -16.83 -4.91
C VAL A 19 -11.06 -17.46 -6.24
N MET A 20 -10.18 -16.80 -7.00
CA MET A 20 -9.67 -17.28 -8.28
C MET A 20 -8.20 -17.66 -8.13
N ALA A 21 -7.81 -18.83 -8.63
CA ALA A 21 -6.41 -19.29 -8.59
C ALA A 21 -5.49 -18.41 -9.46
N ARG A 22 -6.05 -17.84 -10.53
CA ARG A 22 -5.37 -16.96 -11.47
C ARG A 22 -6.33 -15.90 -11.99
N PHE A 23 -5.80 -14.73 -12.28
CA PHE A 23 -6.55 -13.67 -12.96
C PHE A 23 -6.63 -13.94 -14.47
N GLU A 24 -7.86 -13.97 -14.97
CA GLU A 24 -8.22 -13.99 -16.39
C GLU A 24 -9.45 -13.12 -16.58
N VAL A 25 -9.40 -12.18 -17.54
CA VAL A 25 -10.42 -11.12 -17.67
C VAL A 25 -11.82 -11.69 -17.86
N GLU A 26 -12.01 -12.59 -18.82
CA GLU A 26 -13.33 -13.19 -19.11
C GLU A 26 -13.84 -14.02 -17.95
N THR A 27 -12.98 -14.81 -17.30
CA THR A 27 -13.36 -15.63 -16.14
C THR A 27 -13.76 -14.74 -14.96
N THR A 28 -13.08 -13.62 -14.74
CA THR A 28 -13.45 -12.64 -13.71
C THR A 28 -14.79 -11.97 -14.02
N LEU A 29 -15.01 -11.55 -15.26
CA LEU A 29 -16.27 -10.92 -15.69
C LEU A 29 -17.45 -11.91 -15.66
N ASP A 30 -17.24 -13.17 -16.04
CA ASP A 30 -18.24 -14.22 -15.92
C ASP A 30 -18.61 -14.45 -14.45
N ALA A 31 -17.62 -14.52 -13.56
CA ALA A 31 -17.86 -14.63 -12.12
C ALA A 31 -18.67 -13.43 -11.58
N ILE A 32 -18.34 -12.21 -11.99
CA ILE A 32 -19.10 -11.01 -11.62
C ILE A 32 -20.56 -11.14 -12.04
N GLN A 33 -20.81 -11.51 -13.30
CA GLN A 33 -22.15 -11.64 -13.85
C GLN A 33 -22.96 -12.77 -13.20
N ARG A 34 -22.34 -13.94 -13.02
CA ARG A 34 -22.95 -15.18 -12.54
C ARG A 34 -23.29 -15.11 -11.05
N TYR A 35 -22.35 -14.62 -10.25
CA TYR A 35 -22.49 -14.59 -8.80
C TYR A 35 -22.92 -13.23 -8.25
N LYS A 36 -23.19 -12.26 -9.14
CA LYS A 36 -23.61 -10.90 -8.76
C LYS A 36 -22.62 -10.25 -7.79
N VAL A 37 -21.33 -10.32 -8.13
CA VAL A 37 -20.27 -9.74 -7.29
C VAL A 37 -20.53 -8.25 -7.10
N THR A 38 -20.44 -7.81 -5.84
CA THR A 38 -20.65 -6.41 -5.45
C THR A 38 -19.35 -5.65 -5.19
N HIS A 39 -18.29 -6.35 -4.77
CA HIS A 39 -16.98 -5.75 -4.46
C HIS A 39 -15.87 -6.54 -5.14
N LEU A 40 -15.01 -5.86 -5.91
CA LEU A 40 -13.83 -6.44 -6.54
C LEU A 40 -12.57 -5.86 -5.89
N TYR A 41 -11.91 -6.63 -5.03
CA TYR A 41 -10.61 -6.28 -4.46
C TYR A 41 -9.49 -6.87 -5.30
N THR A 42 -8.64 -6.01 -5.87
CA THR A 42 -7.64 -6.45 -6.84
C THR A 42 -6.36 -5.62 -6.83
N ALA A 43 -5.35 -6.04 -7.59
CA ALA A 43 -4.11 -5.29 -7.75
C ALA A 43 -4.22 -4.30 -8.93
N PRO A 44 -3.44 -3.21 -8.94
CA PRO A 44 -3.45 -2.20 -10.02
C PRO A 44 -3.32 -2.77 -11.44
N PRO A 45 -2.47 -3.80 -11.71
CA PRO A 45 -2.39 -4.40 -13.04
C PRO A 45 -3.69 -5.01 -13.55
N VAL A 46 -4.56 -5.50 -12.67
CA VAL A 46 -5.86 -6.06 -13.05
C VAL A 46 -6.82 -4.96 -13.50
N VAL A 47 -6.85 -3.83 -12.79
CA VAL A 47 -7.65 -2.67 -13.20
C VAL A 47 -7.22 -2.18 -14.57
N VAL A 48 -5.91 -2.07 -14.80
CA VAL A 48 -5.35 -1.70 -16.11
C VAL A 48 -5.76 -2.70 -17.20
N ALA A 49 -5.74 -4.00 -16.91
CA ALA A 49 -6.15 -5.02 -17.87
C ALA A 49 -7.65 -4.92 -18.22
N LEU A 50 -8.52 -4.71 -17.24
CA LEU A 50 -9.96 -4.50 -17.44
C LEU A 50 -10.22 -3.25 -18.28
N VAL A 51 -9.52 -2.15 -17.99
CA VAL A 51 -9.59 -0.91 -18.76
C VAL A 51 -9.19 -1.10 -20.22
N LYS A 52 -8.02 -1.72 -20.46
CA LYS A 52 -7.51 -2.00 -21.81
C LYS A 52 -8.43 -2.93 -22.62
N GLN A 53 -9.14 -3.83 -21.95
CA GLN A 53 -10.06 -4.78 -22.58
C GLN A 53 -11.53 -4.32 -22.51
N SER A 54 -11.79 -3.01 -22.59
CA SER A 54 -13.14 -2.43 -22.53
C SER A 54 -14.15 -3.09 -23.49
N ALA A 55 -13.72 -3.50 -24.68
CA ALA A 55 -14.57 -4.19 -25.67
C ALA A 55 -15.06 -5.57 -25.17
N VAL A 56 -14.28 -6.25 -24.33
CA VAL A 56 -14.66 -7.50 -23.68
C VAL A 56 -15.56 -7.22 -22.49
N VAL A 57 -15.19 -6.25 -21.64
CA VAL A 57 -15.97 -5.84 -20.46
C VAL A 57 -17.43 -5.55 -20.80
N ARG A 58 -17.68 -4.82 -21.89
CA ARG A 58 -19.03 -4.46 -22.35
C ARG A 58 -19.93 -5.65 -22.75
N ARG A 59 -19.37 -6.85 -22.92
CA ARG A 59 -20.13 -8.06 -23.25
C ARG A 59 -20.76 -8.71 -22.01
N TYR A 60 -20.33 -8.31 -20.82
CA TYR A 60 -20.77 -8.90 -19.55
C TYR A 60 -21.63 -7.90 -18.78
N ASN A 61 -22.60 -8.44 -18.04
CA ASN A 61 -23.38 -7.65 -17.11
C ASN A 61 -22.65 -7.50 -15.77
N SER A 62 -22.06 -6.32 -15.56
CA SER A 62 -21.40 -5.91 -14.31
C SER A 62 -22.26 -5.01 -13.41
N SER A 63 -23.58 -4.90 -13.63
CA SER A 63 -24.43 -3.95 -12.88
C SER A 63 -24.55 -4.23 -11.38
N SER A 64 -24.19 -5.44 -10.94
CA SER A 64 -24.14 -5.78 -9.51
C SER A 64 -22.93 -5.19 -8.80
N LEU A 65 -21.89 -4.84 -9.53
CA LEU A 65 -20.63 -4.39 -8.99
C LEU A 65 -20.80 -2.93 -8.51
N GLN A 66 -20.40 -2.68 -7.26
CA GLN A 66 -20.60 -1.42 -6.54
C GLN A 66 -19.26 -0.75 -6.23
N GLU A 67 -18.20 -1.53 -6.10
CA GLU A 67 -16.89 -1.03 -5.67
C GLU A 67 -15.74 -1.85 -6.28
N ILE A 68 -14.74 -1.15 -6.82
CA ILE A 68 -13.43 -1.72 -7.16
C ILE A 68 -12.40 -1.14 -6.20
N GLY A 69 -11.84 -2.01 -5.36
CA GLY A 69 -10.80 -1.70 -4.41
C GLY A 69 -9.42 -2.13 -4.90
N THR A 70 -8.44 -1.24 -4.87
CA THR A 70 -7.04 -1.56 -5.20
C THR A 70 -6.05 -1.14 -4.12
N SER A 71 -4.98 -1.90 -3.95
CA SER A 71 -3.89 -1.58 -2.99
C SER A 71 -2.52 -1.72 -3.64
N ALA A 72 -1.51 -1.09 -3.05
CA ALA A 72 -0.06 -1.15 -3.39
C ALA A 72 0.51 -0.03 -4.27
N THR A 73 -0.14 0.40 -5.37
CA THR A 73 0.36 1.54 -6.17
C THR A 73 -0.76 2.48 -6.62
N PRO A 74 -0.54 3.82 -6.58
CA PRO A 74 -1.47 4.81 -7.12
C PRO A 74 -1.86 4.49 -8.57
N LEU A 75 -3.14 4.57 -8.90
CA LEU A 75 -3.59 4.47 -10.28
C LEU A 75 -3.44 5.85 -10.94
N SER A 76 -3.05 5.89 -12.22
CA SER A 76 -3.04 7.16 -12.95
C SER A 76 -4.47 7.67 -13.11
N LYS A 77 -4.63 9.00 -13.12
CA LYS A 77 -5.94 9.63 -13.30
C LYS A 77 -6.66 9.12 -14.55
N ASP A 78 -5.93 8.99 -15.66
CA ASP A 78 -6.47 8.45 -16.92
C ASP A 78 -7.03 7.03 -16.75
N THR A 79 -6.33 6.16 -16.02
CA THR A 79 -6.80 4.80 -15.74
C THR A 79 -8.09 4.81 -14.91
N MET A 80 -8.18 5.72 -13.92
CA MET A 80 -9.37 5.85 -13.08
C MET A 80 -10.58 6.36 -13.88
N ASP A 81 -10.35 7.35 -14.75
CA ASP A 81 -11.38 7.93 -15.62
C ASP A 81 -11.88 6.89 -16.64
N GLU A 82 -10.98 6.10 -17.24
CA GLU A 82 -11.37 5.01 -18.16
C GLU A 82 -12.08 3.86 -17.43
N CYS A 83 -11.64 3.52 -16.22
CA CYS A 83 -12.32 2.52 -15.40
C CYS A 83 -13.76 2.96 -15.07
N SER A 84 -13.94 4.23 -14.72
CA SER A 84 -15.26 4.82 -14.42
C SER A 84 -16.20 4.79 -15.64
N LYS A 85 -15.67 4.86 -16.87
CA LYS A 85 -16.47 4.71 -18.10
C LYS A 85 -16.93 3.27 -18.32
N ASN A 86 -16.10 2.29 -17.95
CA ASN A 86 -16.45 0.87 -18.07
C ASN A 86 -17.39 0.41 -16.93
N PHE A 87 -17.28 1.06 -15.77
CA PHE A 87 -17.99 0.71 -14.54
C PHE A 87 -18.63 1.96 -13.89
N PRO A 88 -19.68 2.53 -14.51
CA PRO A 88 -20.22 3.84 -14.13
C PRO A 88 -20.99 3.84 -12.79
N GLN A 89 -21.39 2.67 -12.30
CA GLN A 89 -22.12 2.49 -11.04
C GLN A 89 -21.17 2.43 -9.83
N GLU A 90 -19.86 2.38 -10.08
CA GLU A 90 -18.90 1.90 -9.08
C GLU A 90 -18.08 3.01 -8.46
N LYS A 91 -17.80 2.83 -7.16
CA LYS A 91 -16.81 3.64 -6.46
C LYS A 91 -15.45 2.97 -6.61
N MET A 92 -14.47 3.71 -7.13
CA MET A 92 -13.07 3.30 -7.05
C MET A 92 -12.50 3.66 -5.68
N LEU A 93 -12.05 2.64 -4.95
CA LEU A 93 -11.29 2.81 -3.72
C LEU A 93 -9.82 2.47 -3.95
N GLN A 94 -8.96 3.44 -3.67
CA GLN A 94 -7.52 3.24 -3.63
C GLN A 94 -7.06 3.17 -2.17
N PHE A 95 -6.74 1.97 -1.70
CA PHE A 95 -6.14 1.75 -0.40
C PHE A 95 -4.67 2.14 -0.48
N ASN A 96 -4.36 3.32 0.06
CA ASN A 96 -2.99 3.72 0.37
C ASN A 96 -2.65 3.17 1.77
N GLU A 97 -1.45 2.63 1.95
CA GLU A 97 -0.93 2.23 3.27
C GLU A 97 -0.88 3.42 4.25
N GLU A 98 -0.78 4.65 3.73
CA GLU A 98 -0.94 5.89 4.50
C GLU A 98 -2.40 6.24 4.85
N ALA A 99 -3.39 5.63 4.18
CA ALA A 99 -4.82 5.81 4.48
C ALA A 99 -5.22 4.96 5.71
N ARG A 100 -4.68 5.38 6.85
CA ARG A 100 -5.23 5.29 8.22
C ARG A 100 -5.77 3.92 8.66
N SER A 101 -4.89 3.14 9.29
CA SER A 101 -5.32 2.40 10.48
C SER A 101 -5.81 3.40 11.55
N PRO A 102 -6.99 3.20 12.18
CA PRO A 102 -7.40 4.04 13.31
C PRO A 102 -6.47 3.88 14.52
N PHE A 103 -5.68 2.80 14.56
CA PHE A 103 -4.76 2.48 15.65
C PHE A 103 -3.32 2.92 15.39
N VAL A 104 -2.93 3.13 14.13
CA VAL A 104 -1.56 3.53 13.76
C VAL A 104 -1.60 4.91 13.12
N LYS A 105 -1.11 5.91 13.85
CA LYS A 105 -0.99 7.28 13.37
C LYS A 105 0.46 7.54 12.97
N LYS A 106 0.67 7.95 11.72
CA LYS A 106 1.97 8.44 11.25
C LYS A 106 2.31 9.74 11.98
N PHE A 107 3.35 9.72 12.79
CA PHE A 107 3.77 10.87 13.60
C PHE A 107 4.79 11.76 12.87
N LYS A 108 5.79 11.16 12.22
CA LYS A 108 6.83 11.86 11.46
C LYS A 108 7.39 10.95 10.35
N THR A 109 7.72 11.53 9.19
CA THR A 109 8.56 10.87 8.17
C THR A 109 9.99 11.40 8.24
N ILE A 110 10.97 10.50 8.34
CA ILE A 110 12.40 10.79 8.21
C ILE A 110 12.90 10.03 6.98
N VAL A 111 13.55 10.73 6.03
CA VAL A 111 14.11 10.10 4.83
C VAL A 111 15.48 9.57 5.20
N HIS A 112 15.56 8.27 5.48
CA HIS A 112 16.75 7.65 6.04
C HIS A 112 17.80 7.36 4.94
N PRO A 113 19.10 7.65 5.16
CA PRO A 113 20.17 7.25 4.24
C PRO A 113 20.47 5.74 4.36
N GLY A 114 20.06 4.97 3.34
CA GLY A 114 20.25 3.52 3.29
C GLY A 114 19.07 2.71 3.84
N GLU A 115 19.27 1.40 3.98
CA GLU A 115 18.24 0.48 4.45
C GLU A 115 18.28 0.37 5.99
N VAL A 116 17.15 0.63 6.66
CA VAL A 116 17.06 0.51 8.13
C VAL A 116 16.79 -0.93 8.54
N ASN A 117 17.80 -1.56 9.12
CA ASN A 117 17.72 -2.94 9.62
C ASN A 117 17.19 -3.02 11.06
N ARG A 118 17.43 -1.97 11.86
CA ARG A 118 17.02 -1.92 13.26
C ARG A 118 16.75 -0.49 13.71
N ILE A 119 15.72 -0.33 14.54
CA ILE A 119 15.34 0.94 15.18
C ILE A 119 15.13 0.72 16.67
N ARG A 120 15.61 1.64 17.52
CA ARG A 120 15.35 1.65 18.97
C ARG A 120 15.14 3.07 19.46
N GLU A 121 14.14 3.27 20.30
CA GLU A 121 13.98 4.50 21.08
C GLU A 121 14.94 4.49 22.28
N LEU A 122 15.43 5.67 22.66
CA LEU A 122 16.18 5.82 23.90
C LEU A 122 15.22 5.65 25.09
N PRO A 123 15.45 4.72 26.04
CA PRO A 123 14.50 4.44 27.12
C PRO A 123 14.14 5.67 27.98
N GLN A 124 15.08 6.60 28.14
CA GLN A 124 14.90 7.82 28.94
C GLN A 124 14.29 8.97 28.15
N ASN A 125 14.26 8.90 26.81
CA ASN A 125 13.71 9.94 25.95
C ASN A 125 13.23 9.34 24.61
N ASN A 126 11.93 9.05 24.54
CA ASN A 126 11.30 8.46 23.35
C ASN A 126 11.33 9.35 22.09
N LYS A 127 11.72 10.63 22.22
CA LYS A 127 11.94 11.53 21.08
C LYS A 127 13.27 11.25 20.37
N ILE A 128 14.18 10.54 21.04
CA ILE A 128 15.47 10.17 20.47
C ILE A 128 15.41 8.72 19.99
N VAL A 129 15.74 8.54 18.72
CA VAL A 129 15.73 7.24 18.05
C VAL A 129 17.12 6.95 17.50
N ALA A 130 17.60 5.73 17.71
CA ALA A 130 18.79 5.20 17.06
C ALA A 130 18.39 4.21 15.96
N THR A 131 18.96 4.35 14.77
CA THR A 131 18.81 3.39 13.68
C THR A 131 20.15 2.80 13.27
N HIS A 132 20.14 1.51 12.94
CA HIS A 132 21.25 0.80 12.33
C HIS A 132 20.91 0.49 10.88
N THR A 133 21.85 0.73 9.98
CA THR A 133 21.66 0.64 8.54
C THR A 133 22.28 -0.61 7.95
N ASP A 134 22.35 -0.68 6.64
CA ASP A 134 23.25 -1.52 5.84
C ASP A 134 24.73 -1.06 5.91
N SER A 135 24.99 0.13 6.46
CA SER A 135 26.33 0.61 6.81
C SER A 135 26.68 0.30 8.28
N PRO A 136 27.97 0.39 8.68
CA PRO A 136 28.40 0.17 10.07
C PRO A 136 28.03 1.35 11.01
N ASP A 137 27.32 2.36 10.50
CA ASP A 137 27.02 3.56 11.26
C ASP A 137 25.69 3.42 12.01
N VAL A 138 25.67 3.91 13.26
CA VAL A 138 24.41 4.10 13.98
C VAL A 138 24.05 5.56 13.91
N LEU A 139 22.88 5.83 13.32
CA LEU A 139 22.37 7.17 13.14
C LEU A 139 21.40 7.50 14.26
N ILE A 140 21.63 8.64 14.90
CA ILE A 140 20.81 9.16 15.99
C ILE A 140 19.91 10.27 15.45
N TRP A 141 18.63 10.19 15.78
CA TRP A 141 17.58 11.07 15.32
C TRP A 141 16.86 11.68 16.50
N ASP A 142 16.83 13.01 16.56
CA ASP A 142 15.85 13.72 17.36
C ASP A 142 14.60 13.89 16.50
N VAL A 143 13.59 13.08 16.78
CA VAL A 143 12.37 13.01 15.97
C VAL A 143 11.67 14.36 15.94
N GLU A 144 11.70 15.17 17.00
CA GLU A 144 11.02 16.48 16.98
C GLU A 144 11.74 17.48 16.08
N ALA A 145 13.06 17.51 16.16
CA ALA A 145 13.91 18.41 15.36
C ALA A 145 13.89 18.10 13.86
N GLN A 146 13.53 16.87 13.47
CA GLN A 146 13.45 16.50 12.05
C GLN A 146 12.21 17.14 11.39
N PRO A 147 12.34 17.71 10.19
CA PRO A 147 11.18 18.20 9.45
C PRO A 147 10.29 17.03 9.03
N ASN A 148 8.97 17.22 9.03
CA ASN A 148 8.06 16.17 8.53
C ASN A 148 8.16 16.10 7.01
N ARG A 149 8.69 14.98 6.48
CA ARG A 149 8.89 14.78 5.04
C ARG A 149 7.72 14.01 4.40
N HIS A 150 7.65 14.09 3.07
CA HIS A 150 6.88 13.17 2.26
C HIS A 150 7.87 12.23 1.57
N ALA A 151 7.63 10.92 1.64
CA ALA A 151 8.49 9.94 1.01
C ALA A 151 8.19 9.91 -0.50
N ILE A 152 8.88 10.76 -1.26
CA ILE A 152 8.87 10.76 -2.73
C ILE A 152 10.19 10.18 -3.24
N LEU A 153 10.15 9.51 -4.39
CA LEU A 153 11.35 8.95 -5.02
C LEU A 153 12.36 10.07 -5.32
N GLY A 154 13.60 9.94 -4.84
CA GLY A 154 14.62 10.99 -4.98
C GLY A 154 14.52 12.14 -3.98
N ALA A 155 13.73 12.01 -2.91
CA ALA A 155 13.74 12.97 -1.81
C ALA A 155 15.14 13.10 -1.21
N THR A 156 15.54 14.34 -0.88
CA THR A 156 16.80 14.58 -0.17
C THR A 156 16.79 13.89 1.19
N GLU A 157 17.87 13.17 1.48
CA GLU A 157 18.06 12.47 2.75
C GLU A 157 17.97 13.44 3.94
N SER A 158 17.35 12.95 5.02
CA SER A 158 17.33 13.63 6.31
C SER A 158 18.74 13.60 6.91
N ARG A 159 19.14 14.73 7.50
CA ARG A 159 20.44 14.81 8.15
C ARG A 159 20.37 14.17 9.54
N PRO A 160 21.19 13.15 9.83
CA PRO A 160 21.29 12.61 11.17
C PRO A 160 21.86 13.67 12.13
N ASN A 161 21.62 13.49 13.43
CA ASN A 161 22.14 14.42 14.42
C ASN A 161 23.68 14.35 14.48
N PRO A 162 24.36 15.43 14.92
CA PRO A 162 25.82 15.48 14.98
C PRO A 162 26.47 14.42 15.89
N TRP A 163 25.71 13.90 16.85
CA TRP A 163 26.09 12.83 17.77
C TRP A 163 25.87 11.42 17.19
N SER A 164 25.70 11.32 15.87
CA SER A 164 25.75 10.04 15.18
C SER A 164 27.20 9.54 15.19
N HIS A 165 27.36 8.26 15.49
CA HIS A 165 28.68 7.68 15.70
C HIS A 165 28.78 6.35 14.96
N ARG A 166 29.97 6.11 14.39
CA ARG A 166 30.34 4.79 13.90
C ARG A 166 30.50 3.88 15.11
N VAL A 167 29.70 2.83 15.18
CA VAL A 167 29.91 1.79 16.19
C VAL A 167 31.12 0.98 15.72
N ALA A 168 32.06 0.68 16.62
CA ALA A 168 33.13 -0.26 16.32
C ALA A 168 32.50 -1.52 15.74
N SER A 169 32.94 -1.92 14.54
CA SER A 169 32.44 -3.10 13.84
C SER A 169 32.41 -4.27 14.81
N TYR A 170 31.21 -4.73 15.17
CA TYR A 170 31.07 -6.03 15.82
C TYR A 170 31.56 -7.07 14.81
N PRO A 171 32.60 -7.86 15.12
CA PRO A 171 32.91 -9.00 14.29
C PRO A 171 31.71 -9.94 14.42
N PHE A 172 30.99 -10.14 13.32
CA PHE A 172 29.99 -11.19 13.23
C PHE A 172 30.69 -12.52 13.52
N GLY A 173 30.30 -13.16 14.61
CA GLY A 173 30.57 -14.57 14.92
C GLY A 173 29.28 -15.36 14.77
#